data_AF-A0A1Q9PNG6-F1
#
_entry.id   AF-A0A1Q9PNG6-F1
#
_cell.length_a   1.000
_cell.length_b   1.000
_cell.length_c   1.000
_cell.angle_alpha   90.00
_cell.angle_beta   90.00
_cell.angle_gamma   90.00
#
_symmetry.space_group_name_H-M   'P 1'
#
loop_
_entity.id
_entity.type
_entity.pdbx_description
1 polymer ?
#
loop_
_entity_poly.entity_id
_entity_poly.type
_entity_poly.pdbx_seq_one_letter_code
_entity_poly.pdbx_strand_id
1 'polypeptide(L)'
;MRKFLAFDIGGTLIKYGVLNEDGTFAEKHECPTEAHLGGAAIINKVKDCGKSLIEKYTISGVCISSAGQVDSKEGTILYASELIPHYSGTPLKKELEAFFKLPVEVENDVNCAGLAESWIGMGKEAKSLFCLTVGTGIGGSYILDNKLHTGHSFSGGEIGYIPIEGEQFQELASTRTLVRNVAKRKGVSETELDGKAIFEMAQAGDEICIQEIERLVYYLSKGIATIAYMMNPEMIIIGGGITEQKDYLYPLISKQLQKDIIPNILKQTQIKIAQNLNNAGMIGALRHFILQESLQPLKSVTTIIESNLHKLTKREQMIAKYIIQNMESVPNKTISELSRQINVAEATITRFCQKLEFGSYNKLRLLAKEASVSTRVYEPNDLASMNGVKETYIMLMKKFDTLHQKQAIQQLKQQLSTAKKVYLYGGDELFLVAEQLKYKLMKLGIQASTFSTSFEMEMSAHSLTPETIVIGFTATGYTTDVVTILGKANKAGCVTVGITSQKDSPAAELAEICLLIPAMEGIEVESSSMGEVSAYYLFDVVLNGMTRGGQAAGSRTGLVEDASAGSSEAGSKASSKASSVVDQEGISENGLAANLGASADENKVVLFD
;
A
#
# COMPACT_ATOMS: atom_id res chain seq x y z
N MET A 1 12.38 6.08 -26.98
CA MET A 1 11.39 5.35 -26.17
C MET A 1 12.16 4.41 -25.26
N ARG A 2 11.78 4.29 -23.98
CA ARG A 2 12.48 3.39 -23.04
C ARG A 2 12.27 1.93 -23.46
N LYS A 3 13.21 1.07 -23.07
CA LYS A 3 13.18 -0.37 -23.36
C LYS A 3 13.26 -1.15 -22.07
N PHE A 4 12.52 -2.25 -22.01
CA PHE A 4 12.36 -3.08 -20.84
C PHE A 4 12.62 -4.53 -21.19
N LEU A 5 13.34 -5.22 -20.31
CA LEU A 5 13.55 -6.66 -20.43
C LEU A 5 12.37 -7.34 -19.74
N ALA A 6 11.57 -8.10 -20.49
CA ALA A 6 10.41 -8.78 -19.92
C ALA A 6 10.56 -10.29 -19.96
N PHE A 7 10.04 -10.93 -18.92
CA PHE A 7 9.98 -12.37 -18.77
C PHE A 7 8.55 -12.79 -18.45
N ASP A 8 8.13 -13.92 -18.99
CA ASP A 8 6.90 -14.63 -18.65
C ASP A 8 7.27 -16.08 -18.31
N ILE A 9 7.33 -16.36 -17.01
CA ILE A 9 7.80 -17.62 -16.43
C ILE A 9 6.60 -18.55 -16.28
N GLY A 10 6.33 -19.32 -17.34
CA GLY A 10 5.33 -20.40 -17.32
C GLY A 10 5.91 -21.72 -16.81
N GLY A 11 5.04 -22.71 -16.55
CA GLY A 11 5.47 -24.04 -16.11
C GLY A 11 6.26 -24.85 -17.15
N THR A 12 6.01 -24.60 -18.44
CA THR A 12 6.66 -25.35 -19.55
C THR A 12 7.73 -24.52 -20.27
N LEU A 13 7.43 -23.26 -20.56
CA LEU A 13 8.31 -22.34 -21.28
C LEU A 13 8.49 -21.05 -20.49
N ILE A 14 9.69 -20.48 -20.55
CA ILE A 14 9.97 -19.09 -20.22
C ILE A 14 9.99 -18.33 -21.53
N LYS A 15 9.04 -17.41 -21.72
CA LYS A 15 9.08 -16.45 -22.84
C LYS A 15 9.76 -15.19 -22.35
N TYR A 16 10.62 -14.61 -23.18
CA TYR A 16 11.35 -13.41 -22.79
C TYR A 16 11.70 -12.54 -23.99
N GLY A 17 11.99 -11.28 -23.74
CA GLY A 17 12.30 -10.37 -24.82
C GLY A 17 12.47 -8.93 -24.36
N VAL A 18 12.60 -8.04 -25.34
CA VAL A 18 12.69 -6.60 -25.10
C VAL A 18 11.43 -5.94 -25.62
N LEU A 19 10.73 -5.22 -24.75
CA LEU A 19 9.60 -4.38 -25.10
C LEU A 19 9.98 -2.91 -25.06
N ASN A 20 9.38 -2.13 -25.95
CA ASN A 20 9.35 -0.69 -25.82
C ASN A 20 8.28 -0.29 -24.79
N GLU A 21 8.40 0.92 -24.25
CA GLU A 21 7.49 1.51 -23.26
C GLU A 21 6.00 1.53 -23.66
N ASP A 22 5.69 1.46 -24.96
CA ASP A 22 4.32 1.38 -25.50
C ASP A 22 3.76 -0.05 -25.60
N GLY A 23 4.50 -1.06 -25.14
CA GLY A 23 4.11 -2.47 -25.21
C GLY A 23 4.45 -3.16 -26.53
N THR A 24 5.12 -2.49 -27.47
CA THR A 24 5.58 -3.13 -28.72
C THR A 24 6.86 -3.94 -28.50
N PHE A 25 6.99 -5.08 -29.19
CA PHE A 25 8.18 -5.93 -29.08
C PHE A 25 9.31 -5.45 -29.99
N ALA A 26 10.48 -5.22 -29.41
CA ALA A 26 11.73 -5.06 -30.14
C ALA A 26 12.38 -6.41 -30.46
N GLU A 27 12.26 -7.38 -29.54
CA GLU A 27 12.85 -8.71 -29.70
C GLU A 27 12.09 -9.73 -28.83
N LYS A 28 11.97 -10.98 -29.29
CA LYS A 28 11.28 -12.07 -28.60
C LYS A 28 12.02 -13.39 -28.74
N HIS A 29 12.05 -14.15 -27.66
CA HIS A 29 12.67 -15.46 -27.52
C HIS A 29 11.84 -16.35 -26.59
N GLU A 30 12.10 -17.65 -26.61
CA GLU A 30 11.54 -18.62 -25.68
C GLU A 30 12.56 -19.72 -25.36
N CYS A 31 12.46 -20.30 -24.18
CA CYS A 31 13.26 -21.46 -23.79
C CYS A 31 12.45 -22.38 -22.84
N PRO A 32 12.81 -23.67 -22.73
CA PRO A 32 12.18 -24.56 -21.76
C PRO A 32 12.38 -24.06 -20.32
N THR A 33 11.33 -24.06 -19.49
CA THR A 33 11.44 -23.67 -18.07
C THR A 33 12.30 -24.64 -17.29
N GLU A 34 12.13 -25.95 -17.55
CA GLU A 34 12.68 -27.04 -16.72
C GLU A 34 12.20 -26.93 -15.25
N ALA A 35 10.90 -26.70 -15.07
CA ALA A 35 10.24 -26.49 -13.77
C ALA A 35 10.65 -27.50 -12.67
N HIS A 36 10.87 -28.75 -13.04
CA HIS A 36 11.28 -29.83 -12.12
C HIS A 36 12.63 -29.58 -11.43
N LEU A 37 13.49 -28.69 -11.97
CA LEU A 37 14.76 -28.30 -11.36
C LEU A 37 14.60 -27.25 -10.24
N GLY A 38 13.39 -26.69 -10.09
CA GLY A 38 13.00 -25.83 -8.99
C GLY A 38 13.37 -24.34 -9.15
N GLY A 39 12.99 -23.55 -8.13
CA GLY A 39 13.03 -22.09 -8.19
C GLY A 39 14.41 -21.48 -8.46
N ALA A 40 15.46 -22.00 -7.85
CA ALA A 40 16.83 -21.52 -8.06
C ALA A 40 17.31 -21.72 -9.50
N ALA A 41 16.96 -22.85 -10.14
CA ALA A 41 17.31 -23.12 -11.52
C ALA A 41 16.58 -22.17 -12.47
N ILE A 42 15.29 -21.89 -12.21
CA ILE A 42 14.50 -20.92 -12.97
C ILE A 42 15.15 -19.53 -12.91
N ILE A 43 15.56 -19.07 -11.72
CA ILE A 43 16.24 -17.78 -11.57
C ILE A 43 17.52 -17.74 -12.42
N ASN A 44 18.35 -18.78 -12.36
CA ASN A 44 19.59 -18.82 -13.13
C ASN A 44 19.32 -18.77 -14.64
N LYS A 45 18.27 -19.45 -15.10
CA LYS A 45 17.85 -19.38 -16.49
C LYS A 45 17.37 -17.99 -16.90
N VAL A 46 16.58 -17.32 -16.06
CA VAL A 46 16.17 -15.92 -16.28
C VAL A 46 17.40 -15.00 -16.38
N LYS A 47 18.39 -15.17 -15.48
CA LYS A 47 19.66 -14.44 -15.51
C LYS A 47 20.39 -14.67 -16.84
N ASP A 48 20.52 -15.92 -17.28
CA ASP A 48 21.23 -16.28 -18.51
C ASP A 48 20.52 -15.77 -19.77
N CYS A 49 19.20 -15.91 -19.84
CA CYS A 49 18.38 -15.38 -20.94
C CYS A 49 18.47 -13.84 -21.05
N GLY A 50 18.59 -13.14 -19.92
CA GLY A 50 18.68 -11.68 -19.88
C GLY A 50 20.04 -11.08 -20.26
N LYS A 51 21.14 -11.82 -20.03
CA LYS A 51 22.53 -11.31 -20.22
C LYS A 51 22.75 -10.73 -21.63
N SER A 52 22.43 -11.51 -22.66
CA SER A 52 22.68 -11.11 -24.06
C SER A 52 21.83 -9.91 -24.48
N LEU A 53 20.62 -9.76 -23.93
CA LEU A 53 19.72 -8.67 -24.26
C LEU A 53 20.13 -7.36 -23.58
N ILE A 54 20.68 -7.41 -22.37
CA ILE A 54 21.20 -6.22 -21.66
C ILE A 54 22.49 -5.70 -22.31
N GLU A 55 23.33 -6.58 -22.86
CA GLU A 55 24.51 -6.14 -23.62
C GLU A 55 24.13 -5.45 -24.94
N LYS A 56 23.02 -5.89 -25.56
CA LYS A 56 22.53 -5.38 -26.85
C LYS A 56 21.69 -4.11 -26.75
N TYR A 57 20.96 -3.91 -25.65
CA TYR A 57 20.02 -2.81 -25.48
C TYR A 57 20.26 -2.06 -24.17
N THR A 58 20.06 -0.74 -24.19
CA THR A 58 19.94 0.05 -22.96
C THR A 58 18.57 -0.21 -22.33
N ILE A 59 18.55 -1.04 -21.29
CA ILE A 59 17.34 -1.44 -20.56
C ILE A 59 17.09 -0.52 -19.36
N SER A 60 15.84 -0.10 -19.17
CA SER A 60 15.41 0.77 -18.06
C SER A 60 14.89 0.00 -16.84
N GLY A 61 14.45 -1.24 -17.02
CA GLY A 61 13.94 -2.10 -15.96
C GLY A 61 13.65 -3.52 -16.43
N VAL A 62 13.47 -4.42 -15.47
CA VAL A 62 13.10 -5.82 -15.73
C VAL A 62 11.66 -6.06 -15.24
N CYS A 63 10.85 -6.66 -16.09
CA CYS A 63 9.43 -6.90 -15.84
C CYS A 63 9.15 -8.40 -15.86
N ILE A 64 8.54 -8.94 -14.80
CA ILE A 64 8.38 -10.39 -14.66
C ILE A 64 6.90 -10.73 -14.43
N SER A 65 6.36 -11.50 -15.37
CA SER A 65 5.15 -12.31 -15.21
C SER A 65 5.58 -13.67 -14.69
N SER A 66 4.99 -14.12 -13.59
CA SER A 66 5.40 -15.34 -12.90
C SER A 66 4.22 -16.26 -12.62
N ALA A 67 4.43 -17.57 -12.78
CA ALA A 67 3.54 -18.57 -12.22
C ALA A 67 3.50 -18.48 -10.68
N GLY A 68 2.38 -18.92 -10.10
CA GLY A 68 2.17 -18.92 -8.65
C GLY A 68 1.63 -17.59 -8.11
N GLN A 69 1.31 -17.59 -6.83
CA GLN A 69 0.90 -16.40 -6.08
C GLN A 69 2.13 -15.56 -5.79
N VAL A 70 2.05 -14.26 -6.07
CA VAL A 70 3.16 -13.32 -5.96
C VAL A 70 2.79 -12.24 -4.94
N ASP A 71 3.64 -12.04 -3.94
CA ASP A 71 3.66 -10.77 -3.22
C ASP A 71 4.24 -9.73 -4.17
N SER A 72 3.39 -8.93 -4.81
CA SER A 72 3.82 -7.97 -5.83
C SER A 72 4.56 -6.77 -5.24
N LYS A 73 4.57 -6.62 -3.92
CA LYS A 73 5.34 -5.59 -3.23
C LYS A 73 6.80 -6.03 -3.07
N GLU A 74 7.01 -7.20 -2.46
CA GLU A 74 8.35 -7.76 -2.23
C GLU A 74 8.90 -8.48 -3.47
N GLY A 75 8.04 -8.79 -4.44
CA GLY A 75 8.35 -9.59 -5.63
C GLY A 75 8.84 -11.00 -5.28
N THR A 76 8.17 -11.63 -4.33
CA THR A 76 8.45 -12.98 -3.82
C THR A 76 7.30 -13.92 -4.13
N ILE A 77 7.60 -15.18 -4.47
CA ILE A 77 6.57 -16.20 -4.68
C ILE A 77 6.02 -16.65 -3.32
N LEU A 78 4.75 -16.37 -3.05
CA LEU A 78 4.07 -16.78 -1.82
C LEU A 78 3.73 -18.27 -1.84
N TYR A 79 3.16 -18.72 -2.96
CA TYR A 79 2.71 -20.09 -3.13
C TYR A 79 2.79 -20.49 -4.60
N ALA A 80 3.29 -21.69 -4.87
CA ALA A 80 3.30 -22.27 -6.19
C ALA A 80 2.99 -23.76 -6.13
N SER A 81 2.57 -24.31 -7.27
CA SER A 81 2.36 -25.74 -7.44
C SER A 81 3.65 -26.53 -7.17
N GLU A 82 3.52 -27.71 -6.57
CA GLU A 82 4.63 -28.66 -6.33
C GLU A 82 5.33 -29.10 -7.62
N LEU A 83 4.73 -28.84 -8.79
CA LEU A 83 5.36 -29.02 -10.11
C LEU A 83 6.65 -28.20 -10.28
N ILE A 84 6.81 -27.13 -9.49
CA ILE A 84 8.04 -26.34 -9.43
C ILE A 84 8.62 -26.44 -8.00
N PRO A 85 9.49 -27.42 -7.73
CA PRO A 85 10.05 -27.64 -6.40
C PRO A 85 10.72 -26.38 -5.85
N HIS A 86 10.47 -26.09 -4.56
CA HIS A 86 11.10 -24.95 -3.87
C HIS A 86 10.88 -23.59 -4.55
N TYR A 87 9.79 -23.42 -5.31
CA TYR A 87 9.48 -22.12 -5.91
C TYR A 87 8.82 -21.17 -4.92
N SER A 88 7.92 -21.67 -4.06
CA SER A 88 7.41 -20.93 -2.91
C SER A 88 8.56 -20.44 -2.02
N GLY A 89 8.53 -19.16 -1.66
CA GLY A 89 9.59 -18.46 -0.93
C GLY A 89 10.70 -17.88 -1.80
N THR A 90 10.67 -18.09 -3.13
CA THR A 90 11.71 -17.57 -4.03
C THR A 90 11.65 -16.04 -4.15
N PRO A 91 12.70 -15.30 -3.77
CA PRO A 91 12.70 -13.83 -3.78
C PRO A 91 13.16 -13.28 -5.15
N LEU A 92 12.33 -13.49 -6.18
CA LEU A 92 12.64 -13.16 -7.58
C LEU A 92 13.15 -11.73 -7.76
N LYS A 93 12.43 -10.73 -7.22
CA LYS A 93 12.80 -9.32 -7.35
C LYS A 93 14.18 -9.05 -6.78
N LYS A 94 14.40 -9.38 -5.51
CA LYS A 94 15.68 -9.15 -4.82
C LYS A 94 16.87 -9.79 -5.54
N GLU A 95 16.73 -11.05 -5.99
CA GLU A 95 17.82 -11.74 -6.69
C GLU A 95 18.13 -11.16 -8.06
N LEU A 96 17.10 -10.76 -8.80
CA LEU A 96 17.26 -10.24 -10.15
C LEU A 96 17.68 -8.77 -10.15
N GLU A 97 17.26 -7.96 -9.17
CA GLU A 97 17.82 -6.63 -8.93
C GLU A 97 19.30 -6.71 -8.59
N ALA A 98 19.68 -7.65 -7.72
CA ALA A 98 21.07 -7.86 -7.35
C ALA A 98 21.94 -8.27 -8.55
N PHE A 99 21.39 -9.05 -9.48
CA PHE A 99 22.09 -9.51 -10.67
C PHE A 99 22.16 -8.45 -11.78
N PHE A 100 21.01 -7.93 -12.21
CA PHE A 100 20.91 -7.01 -13.34
C PHE A 100 21.27 -5.56 -12.99
N LYS A 101 21.30 -5.21 -11.69
CA LYS A 101 21.51 -3.82 -11.21
C LYS A 101 20.51 -2.83 -11.79
N LEU A 102 19.29 -3.31 -12.05
CA LEU A 102 18.17 -2.56 -12.60
C LEU A 102 16.95 -2.77 -11.69
N PRO A 103 15.99 -1.85 -11.67
CA PRO A 103 14.72 -2.08 -10.98
C PRO A 103 14.02 -3.30 -11.57
N VAL A 104 13.44 -4.13 -10.69
CA VAL A 104 12.66 -5.31 -11.10
C VAL A 104 11.27 -5.23 -10.48
N GLU A 105 10.25 -5.50 -11.27
CA GLU A 105 8.90 -5.72 -10.75
C GLU A 105 8.37 -7.09 -11.18
N VAL A 106 7.63 -7.73 -10.28
CA VAL A 106 7.16 -9.11 -10.40
C VAL A 106 5.68 -9.16 -10.09
N GLU A 107 4.91 -9.81 -10.94
CA GLU A 107 3.48 -10.00 -10.77
C GLU A 107 3.05 -11.39 -11.27
N ASN A 108 1.94 -11.88 -10.74
CA ASN A 108 1.32 -13.12 -11.18
C ASN A 108 0.94 -13.06 -12.69
N ASP A 109 1.02 -14.20 -13.36
CA ASP A 109 0.76 -14.37 -14.79
C ASP A 109 -0.66 -13.98 -15.24
N VAL A 110 -1.68 -14.39 -14.48
CA VAL A 110 -3.08 -14.06 -14.75
C VAL A 110 -3.34 -12.58 -14.52
N ASN A 111 -2.74 -12.01 -13.48
CA ASN A 111 -2.76 -10.57 -13.23
C ASN A 111 -2.11 -9.78 -14.37
N CYS A 112 -0.96 -10.25 -14.86
CA CYS A 112 -0.32 -9.69 -16.04
C CYS A 112 -1.24 -9.77 -17.27
N ALA A 113 -1.90 -10.90 -17.50
CA ALA A 113 -2.84 -11.03 -18.61
C ALA A 113 -3.98 -10.01 -18.52
N GLY A 114 -4.58 -9.80 -17.34
CA GLY A 114 -5.59 -8.76 -17.10
C GLY A 114 -5.07 -7.34 -17.34
N LEU A 115 -3.85 -7.05 -16.89
CA LEU A 115 -3.20 -5.75 -17.13
C LEU A 115 -2.90 -5.48 -18.61
N ALA A 116 -2.51 -6.49 -19.37
CA ALA A 116 -2.29 -6.35 -20.81
C ALA A 116 -3.59 -6.01 -21.54
N GLU A 117 -4.68 -6.73 -21.21
CA GLU A 117 -5.97 -6.52 -21.84
C GLU A 117 -6.63 -5.20 -21.46
N SER A 118 -6.46 -4.73 -20.22
CA SER A 118 -6.93 -3.40 -19.79
C SER A 118 -6.09 -2.24 -20.34
N TRP A 119 -4.88 -2.48 -20.85
CA TRP A 119 -4.02 -1.42 -21.35
C TRP A 119 -4.05 -1.24 -22.87
N ILE A 120 -3.73 -2.31 -23.61
CA ILE A 120 -3.64 -2.28 -25.08
C ILE A 120 -4.51 -3.34 -25.77
N GLY A 121 -5.28 -4.11 -25.00
CA GLY A 121 -6.20 -5.12 -25.52
C GLY A 121 -7.67 -4.67 -25.52
N MET A 122 -8.57 -5.65 -25.42
CA MET A 122 -10.03 -5.43 -25.57
C MET A 122 -10.64 -4.59 -24.44
N GLY A 123 -9.99 -4.58 -23.27
CA GLY A 123 -10.48 -3.91 -22.07
C GLY A 123 -10.02 -2.46 -21.91
N LYS A 124 -9.31 -1.88 -22.89
CA LYS A 124 -8.70 -0.55 -22.80
C LYS A 124 -9.64 0.58 -22.33
N GLU A 125 -10.90 0.52 -22.74
CA GLU A 125 -11.90 1.55 -22.43
C GLU A 125 -12.82 1.15 -21.25
N ALA A 126 -12.67 -0.06 -20.70
CA ALA A 126 -13.47 -0.55 -19.60
C ALA A 126 -12.91 -0.06 -18.26
N LYS A 127 -13.78 0.45 -17.38
CA LYS A 127 -13.39 0.89 -16.04
C LYS A 127 -13.38 -0.25 -15.03
N SER A 128 -14.20 -1.27 -15.26
CA SER A 128 -14.17 -2.50 -14.48
C SER A 128 -14.10 -3.71 -15.41
N LEU A 129 -13.04 -4.51 -15.24
CA LEU A 129 -12.73 -5.63 -16.10
C LEU A 129 -12.36 -6.83 -15.23
N PHE A 130 -12.98 -7.98 -15.52
CA PHE A 130 -12.50 -9.26 -15.00
C PHE A 130 -11.88 -10.08 -16.13
N CYS A 131 -10.60 -10.43 -16.02
CA CYS A 131 -9.91 -11.33 -16.94
C CYS A 131 -9.97 -12.75 -16.37
N LEU A 132 -10.53 -13.69 -17.13
CA LEU A 132 -10.63 -15.11 -16.81
C LEU A 132 -9.72 -15.88 -17.75
N THR A 133 -8.69 -16.55 -17.23
CA THR A 133 -7.79 -17.38 -18.03
C THR A 133 -8.17 -18.85 -17.90
N VAL A 134 -8.35 -19.53 -19.04
CA VAL A 134 -8.68 -20.96 -19.10
C VAL A 134 -7.55 -21.70 -19.81
N GLY A 135 -6.78 -22.46 -19.02
CA GLY A 135 -5.61 -23.20 -19.48
C GLY A 135 -5.49 -24.55 -18.78
N THR A 136 -4.29 -24.88 -18.29
CA THR A 136 -4.07 -26.09 -17.45
C THR A 136 -4.86 -26.02 -16.14
N GLY A 137 -5.08 -24.81 -15.63
CA GLY A 137 -6.04 -24.49 -14.57
C GLY A 137 -6.94 -23.33 -14.99
N ILE A 138 -7.58 -22.69 -14.01
CA ILE A 138 -8.40 -21.49 -14.22
C ILE A 138 -7.96 -20.42 -13.23
N GLY A 139 -7.65 -19.23 -13.72
CA GLY A 139 -7.34 -18.07 -12.90
C GLY A 139 -8.19 -16.87 -13.25
N GLY A 140 -8.25 -15.92 -12.33
CA GLY A 140 -8.95 -14.66 -12.50
C GLY A 140 -8.11 -13.47 -12.09
N SER A 141 -8.33 -12.35 -12.76
CA SER A 141 -7.76 -11.06 -12.39
C SER A 141 -8.80 -9.97 -12.51
N TYR A 142 -8.92 -9.14 -11.48
CA TYR A 142 -9.88 -8.04 -11.44
C TYR A 142 -9.17 -6.70 -11.54
N ILE A 143 -9.55 -5.91 -12.53
CA ILE A 143 -9.04 -4.56 -12.78
C ILE A 143 -10.19 -3.58 -12.55
N LEU A 144 -9.98 -2.61 -11.66
CA LEU A 144 -10.93 -1.55 -11.34
C LEU A 144 -10.24 -0.20 -11.43
N ASP A 145 -10.81 0.72 -12.20
CA ASP A 145 -10.27 2.06 -12.47
C ASP A 145 -8.79 2.02 -12.93
N ASN A 146 -8.49 1.12 -13.87
CA ASN A 146 -7.14 0.87 -14.39
C ASN A 146 -6.11 0.43 -13.33
N LYS A 147 -6.57 -0.06 -12.18
CA LYS A 147 -5.73 -0.61 -11.12
C LYS A 147 -6.02 -2.08 -10.93
N LEU A 148 -4.96 -2.85 -10.78
CA LEU A 148 -5.06 -4.26 -10.41
C LEU A 148 -5.55 -4.38 -8.96
N HIS A 149 -6.58 -5.18 -8.75
CA HIS A 149 -7.10 -5.50 -7.42
C HIS A 149 -6.55 -6.86 -6.96
N THR A 150 -5.42 -6.84 -6.27
CA THR A 150 -4.70 -8.05 -5.81
C THR A 150 -5.31 -8.71 -4.57
N GLY A 151 -6.23 -8.04 -3.88
CA GLY A 151 -6.73 -8.48 -2.57
C GLY A 151 -5.74 -8.25 -1.43
N HIS A 152 -6.19 -8.47 -0.19
CA HIS A 152 -5.42 -8.16 1.02
C HIS A 152 -4.09 -8.93 1.13
N SER A 153 -4.09 -10.20 0.70
CA SER A 153 -2.94 -11.11 0.77
C SER A 153 -2.34 -11.44 -0.61
N PHE A 154 -2.60 -10.61 -1.62
CA PHE A 154 -2.14 -10.81 -3.01
C PHE A 154 -2.69 -12.05 -3.74
N SER A 155 -3.74 -12.68 -3.20
CA SER A 155 -4.40 -13.88 -3.77
C SER A 155 -5.83 -13.61 -4.25
N GLY A 156 -6.18 -12.36 -4.52
CA GLY A 156 -7.48 -11.99 -5.09
C GLY A 156 -7.66 -12.53 -6.51
N GLY A 157 -8.86 -13.01 -6.84
CA GLY A 157 -9.15 -13.52 -8.19
C GLY A 157 -8.86 -15.00 -8.41
N GLU A 158 -8.52 -15.75 -7.36
CA GLU A 158 -8.28 -17.22 -7.36
C GLU A 158 -9.56 -18.05 -7.57
N ILE A 159 -10.32 -17.72 -8.63
CA ILE A 159 -11.64 -18.28 -8.91
C ILE A 159 -11.61 -19.77 -9.25
N GLY A 160 -10.44 -20.33 -9.59
CA GLY A 160 -10.27 -21.74 -9.92
C GLY A 160 -10.57 -22.66 -8.74
N TYR A 161 -10.42 -22.17 -7.51
CA TYR A 161 -10.68 -22.90 -6.28
C TYR A 161 -12.13 -22.79 -5.79
N ILE A 162 -12.96 -21.94 -6.42
CA ILE A 162 -14.37 -21.80 -6.03
C ILE A 162 -15.07 -23.15 -6.22
N PRO A 163 -15.82 -23.63 -5.21
CA PRO A 163 -16.59 -24.85 -5.36
C PRO A 163 -17.78 -24.61 -6.28
N ILE A 164 -17.89 -25.41 -7.34
CA ILE A 164 -19.06 -25.50 -8.21
C ILE A 164 -19.55 -26.94 -8.14
N GLU A 165 -20.78 -27.13 -7.67
CA GLU A 165 -21.39 -28.47 -7.54
C GLU A 165 -20.52 -29.47 -6.74
N GLY A 166 -19.78 -28.97 -5.74
CA GLY A 166 -18.98 -29.80 -4.83
C GLY A 166 -17.54 -30.07 -5.28
N GLU A 167 -17.15 -29.62 -6.48
CA GLU A 167 -15.76 -29.73 -6.98
C GLU A 167 -15.17 -28.34 -7.26
N GLN A 168 -13.84 -28.22 -7.27
CA GLN A 168 -13.18 -26.96 -7.62
C GLN A 168 -13.46 -26.61 -9.09
N PHE A 169 -13.74 -25.33 -9.36
CA PHE A 169 -14.04 -24.86 -10.71
C PHE A 169 -12.98 -25.29 -11.75
N GLN A 170 -11.70 -25.24 -11.40
CA GLN A 170 -10.62 -25.66 -12.30
C GLN A 170 -10.60 -27.16 -12.62
N GLU A 171 -11.04 -28.02 -11.68
CA GLU A 171 -11.15 -29.47 -11.91
C GLU A 171 -12.33 -29.80 -12.83
N LEU A 172 -13.26 -28.86 -13.02
CA LEU A 172 -14.43 -29.01 -13.87
C LEU A 172 -14.28 -28.41 -15.26
N ALA A 173 -13.61 -27.25 -15.37
CA ALA A 173 -13.65 -26.40 -16.56
C ALA A 173 -12.27 -25.96 -17.09
N SER A 174 -11.19 -26.66 -16.76
CA SER A 174 -9.87 -26.43 -17.36
C SER A 174 -9.68 -27.21 -18.66
N THR A 175 -8.73 -26.79 -19.49
CA THR A 175 -8.29 -27.54 -20.68
C THR A 175 -7.69 -28.90 -20.28
N ARG A 176 -7.02 -28.98 -19.13
CA ARG A 176 -6.49 -30.25 -18.60
C ARG A 176 -7.62 -31.24 -18.32
N THR A 177 -8.71 -30.78 -17.67
CA THR A 177 -9.88 -31.62 -17.42
C THR A 177 -10.54 -32.09 -18.71
N LEU A 178 -10.67 -31.20 -19.72
CA LEU A 178 -11.22 -31.58 -21.03
C LEU A 178 -10.42 -32.72 -21.66
N VAL A 179 -9.09 -32.60 -21.73
CA VAL A 179 -8.20 -33.63 -22.28
C VAL A 179 -8.32 -34.94 -21.50
N ARG A 180 -8.22 -34.87 -20.17
CA ARG A 180 -8.35 -36.03 -19.26
C ARG A 180 -9.64 -36.80 -19.51
N ASN A 181 -10.78 -36.10 -19.59
CA ASN A 181 -12.08 -36.74 -19.75
C ASN A 181 -12.24 -37.39 -21.13
N VAL A 182 -11.84 -36.69 -22.20
CA VAL A 182 -11.92 -37.23 -23.56
C VAL A 182 -11.00 -38.45 -23.72
N ALA A 183 -9.74 -38.36 -23.25
CA ALA A 183 -8.79 -39.46 -23.28
C ALA A 183 -9.35 -40.69 -22.56
N LYS A 184 -9.87 -40.51 -21.34
CA LYS A 184 -10.50 -41.57 -20.56
C LYS A 184 -11.69 -42.21 -21.29
N ARG A 185 -12.57 -41.41 -21.90
CA ARG A 185 -13.76 -41.91 -22.61
C ARG A 185 -13.43 -42.60 -23.93
N LYS A 186 -12.34 -42.21 -24.59
CA LYS A 186 -11.83 -42.84 -25.82
C LYS A 186 -10.89 -44.03 -25.56
N GLY A 187 -10.43 -44.20 -24.33
CA GLY A 187 -9.48 -45.27 -23.97
C GLY A 187 -8.07 -45.04 -24.51
N VAL A 188 -7.63 -43.78 -24.64
CA VAL A 188 -6.29 -43.39 -25.12
C VAL A 188 -5.51 -42.67 -24.02
N SER A 189 -4.18 -42.54 -24.17
CA SER A 189 -3.37 -41.76 -23.23
C SER A 189 -3.66 -40.27 -23.30
N GLU A 190 -3.58 -39.54 -22.17
CA GLU A 190 -3.67 -38.07 -22.15
C GLU A 190 -2.59 -37.41 -23.01
N THR A 191 -1.43 -38.06 -23.19
CA THR A 191 -0.33 -37.54 -24.00
C THR A 191 -0.57 -37.63 -25.51
N GLU A 192 -1.57 -38.38 -25.94
CA GLU A 192 -1.93 -38.57 -27.35
C GLU A 192 -2.94 -37.52 -27.84
N LEU A 193 -3.49 -36.71 -26.94
CA LEU A 193 -4.49 -35.70 -27.23
C LEU A 193 -4.06 -34.33 -26.72
N ASP A 194 -4.39 -33.30 -27.49
CA ASP A 194 -4.35 -31.93 -27.04
C ASP A 194 -5.72 -31.28 -27.22
N GLY A 195 -5.89 -30.07 -26.67
CA GLY A 195 -7.14 -29.34 -26.79
C GLY A 195 -7.55 -29.13 -28.25
N LYS A 196 -6.58 -28.81 -29.13
CA LYS A 196 -6.85 -28.53 -30.55
C LYS A 196 -7.45 -29.75 -31.25
N ALA A 197 -6.87 -30.92 -31.10
CA ALA A 197 -7.37 -32.17 -31.66
C ALA A 197 -8.79 -32.49 -31.18
N ILE A 198 -9.11 -32.19 -29.91
CA ILE A 198 -10.46 -32.39 -29.36
C ILE A 198 -11.49 -31.51 -30.05
N PHE A 199 -11.18 -30.23 -30.28
CA PHE A 199 -12.06 -29.32 -31.00
C PHE A 199 -12.22 -29.71 -32.48
N GLU A 200 -11.14 -30.14 -33.15
CA GLU A 200 -11.19 -30.64 -34.53
C GLU A 200 -12.07 -31.89 -34.66
N MET A 201 -11.93 -32.85 -33.74
CA MET A 201 -12.79 -34.04 -33.68
C MET A 201 -14.26 -33.67 -33.42
N ALA A 202 -14.54 -32.73 -32.53
CA ALA A 202 -15.91 -32.26 -32.28
C ALA A 202 -16.53 -31.63 -33.53
N GLN A 203 -15.77 -30.82 -34.27
CA GLN A 203 -16.22 -30.23 -35.55
C GLN A 203 -16.46 -31.30 -36.62
N ALA A 204 -15.72 -32.41 -36.57
CA ALA A 204 -15.92 -33.57 -37.43
C ALA A 204 -17.10 -34.47 -37.00
N GLY A 205 -17.82 -34.12 -35.93
CA GLY A 205 -19.01 -34.84 -35.47
C GLY A 205 -18.76 -35.90 -34.40
N ASP A 206 -17.59 -35.88 -33.74
CA ASP A 206 -17.29 -36.82 -32.66
C ASP A 206 -18.13 -36.53 -31.41
N GLU A 207 -19.07 -37.44 -31.10
CA GLU A 207 -20.03 -37.25 -30.01
C GLU A 207 -19.38 -37.12 -28.62
N ILE A 208 -18.27 -37.82 -28.37
CA ILE A 208 -17.58 -37.76 -27.08
C ILE A 208 -16.98 -36.37 -26.91
N CYS A 209 -16.28 -35.86 -27.93
CA CYS A 209 -15.68 -34.53 -27.89
C CYS A 209 -16.74 -33.43 -27.76
N ILE A 210 -17.86 -33.54 -28.49
CA ILE A 210 -18.98 -32.59 -28.39
C ILE A 210 -19.52 -32.56 -26.95
N GLN A 211 -19.83 -33.71 -26.37
CA GLN A 211 -20.38 -33.79 -25.01
C GLN A 211 -19.42 -33.23 -23.94
N GLU A 212 -18.12 -33.50 -24.05
CA GLU A 212 -17.15 -32.97 -23.09
C GLU A 212 -16.93 -31.46 -23.25
N ILE A 213 -17.01 -30.92 -24.48
CA ILE A 213 -17.00 -29.47 -24.69
C ILE A 213 -18.27 -28.82 -24.14
N GLU A 214 -19.44 -29.44 -24.32
CA GLU A 214 -20.70 -28.94 -23.73
C GLU A 214 -20.64 -28.96 -22.19
N ARG A 215 -20.07 -30.02 -21.60
CA ARG A 215 -19.81 -30.11 -20.16
C ARG A 215 -18.88 -28.98 -19.69
N LEU A 216 -17.79 -28.73 -20.41
CA LEU A 216 -16.87 -27.64 -20.13
C LEU A 216 -17.57 -26.28 -20.17
N VAL A 217 -18.38 -26.03 -21.22
CA VAL A 217 -19.16 -24.78 -21.38
C VAL A 217 -20.17 -24.60 -20.26
N TYR A 218 -20.83 -25.68 -19.81
CA TYR A 218 -21.76 -25.64 -18.68
C TYR A 218 -21.09 -25.10 -17.42
N TYR A 219 -19.96 -25.68 -17.02
CA TYR A 219 -19.25 -25.23 -15.80
C TYR A 219 -18.59 -23.87 -15.98
N LEU A 220 -18.03 -23.58 -17.16
CA LEU A 220 -17.47 -22.27 -17.47
C LEU A 220 -18.53 -21.16 -17.34
N SER A 221 -19.75 -21.41 -17.81
CA SER A 221 -20.88 -20.50 -17.66
C SER A 221 -21.23 -20.25 -16.19
N LYS A 222 -21.21 -21.28 -15.34
CA LYS A 222 -21.42 -21.12 -13.88
C LYS A 222 -20.34 -20.24 -13.24
N GLY A 223 -19.08 -20.45 -13.58
CA GLY A 223 -17.98 -19.61 -13.08
C GLY A 223 -18.11 -18.15 -13.52
N ILE A 224 -18.42 -17.92 -14.80
CA ILE A 224 -18.68 -16.57 -15.34
C ILE A 224 -19.90 -15.92 -14.66
N ALA A 225 -20.96 -16.68 -14.42
CA ALA A 225 -22.15 -16.19 -13.70
C ALA A 225 -21.79 -15.76 -12.27
N THR A 226 -21.01 -16.56 -11.54
CA THR A 226 -20.51 -16.19 -10.21
C THR A 226 -19.75 -14.87 -10.24
N ILE A 227 -18.84 -14.69 -11.21
CA ILE A 227 -18.09 -13.44 -11.38
C ILE A 227 -19.04 -12.27 -11.67
N ALA A 228 -20.00 -12.45 -12.59
CA ALA A 228 -20.95 -11.43 -12.98
C ALA A 228 -21.84 -10.99 -11.80
N TYR A 229 -22.29 -11.92 -10.96
CA TYR A 229 -23.12 -11.61 -9.80
C TYR A 229 -22.33 -10.96 -8.66
N MET A 230 -21.12 -11.42 -8.38
CA MET A 230 -20.31 -10.93 -7.26
C MET A 230 -19.65 -9.59 -7.57
N MET A 231 -19.10 -9.45 -8.77
CA MET A 231 -18.25 -8.31 -9.14
C MET A 231 -18.96 -7.32 -10.06
N ASN A 232 -19.99 -7.76 -10.79
CA ASN A 232 -20.73 -6.98 -11.78
C ASN A 232 -19.84 -6.07 -12.66
N PRO A 233 -18.82 -6.61 -13.34
CA PRO A 233 -17.90 -5.79 -14.13
C PRO A 233 -18.58 -5.32 -15.42
N GLU A 234 -18.07 -4.21 -15.98
CA GLU A 234 -18.44 -3.74 -17.32
C GLU A 234 -18.04 -4.77 -18.40
N MET A 235 -16.93 -5.50 -18.16
CA MET A 235 -16.42 -6.49 -19.10
C MET A 235 -15.86 -7.73 -18.39
N ILE A 236 -16.12 -8.90 -18.98
CA ILE A 236 -15.41 -10.14 -18.69
C ILE A 236 -14.65 -10.56 -19.95
N ILE A 237 -13.33 -10.64 -19.86
CA ILE A 237 -12.47 -11.13 -20.94
C ILE A 237 -12.07 -12.56 -20.64
N ILE A 238 -12.34 -13.46 -21.60
CA ILE A 238 -11.91 -14.86 -21.53
C ILE A 238 -10.61 -14.98 -22.32
N GLY A 239 -9.56 -15.44 -21.65
CA GLY A 239 -8.22 -15.69 -22.17
C GLY A 239 -7.78 -17.14 -21.97
N GLY A 240 -6.51 -17.42 -22.27
CA GLY A 240 -5.90 -18.76 -22.15
C GLY A 240 -5.99 -19.58 -23.44
N GLY A 241 -5.32 -20.73 -23.45
CA GLY A 241 -5.09 -21.52 -24.67
C GLY A 241 -6.37 -21.99 -25.37
N ILE A 242 -7.49 -22.11 -24.65
CA ILE A 242 -8.77 -22.52 -25.24
C ILE A 242 -9.36 -21.47 -26.20
N THR A 243 -8.91 -20.21 -26.09
CA THR A 243 -9.43 -19.11 -26.90
C THR A 243 -8.96 -19.15 -28.36
N GLU A 244 -8.01 -20.00 -28.71
CA GLU A 244 -7.66 -20.30 -30.11
C GLU A 244 -8.85 -20.88 -30.88
N GLN A 245 -9.80 -21.51 -30.17
CA GLN A 245 -11.01 -22.13 -30.73
C GLN A 245 -12.26 -21.25 -30.54
N LYS A 246 -12.08 -19.92 -30.44
CA LYS A 246 -13.15 -18.96 -30.13
C LYS A 246 -14.39 -19.06 -31.02
N ASP A 247 -14.22 -19.35 -32.31
CA ASP A 247 -15.33 -19.36 -33.27
C ASP A 247 -16.31 -20.51 -32.99
N TYR A 248 -15.80 -21.62 -32.43
CA TYR A 248 -16.61 -22.75 -31.99
C TYR A 248 -17.12 -22.56 -30.56
N LEU A 249 -16.26 -22.11 -29.65
CA LEU A 249 -16.55 -22.06 -28.21
C LEU A 249 -17.47 -20.90 -27.81
N TYR A 250 -17.26 -19.72 -28.37
CA TYR A 250 -17.96 -18.50 -27.93
C TYR A 250 -19.49 -18.55 -28.15
N PRO A 251 -20.02 -19.06 -29.27
CA PRO A 251 -21.46 -19.24 -29.43
C PRO A 251 -22.08 -20.17 -28.37
N LEU A 252 -21.37 -21.23 -27.98
CA LEU A 252 -21.82 -22.17 -26.96
C LEU A 252 -21.85 -21.51 -25.58
N ILE A 253 -20.79 -20.78 -25.21
CA ILE A 253 -20.73 -19.99 -23.97
C ILE A 253 -21.88 -18.99 -23.94
N SER A 254 -22.06 -18.20 -25.00
CA SER A 254 -23.11 -17.17 -25.06
C SER A 254 -24.51 -17.77 -24.88
N LYS A 255 -24.81 -18.91 -25.53
CA LYS A 255 -26.08 -19.62 -25.39
C LYS A 255 -26.31 -20.14 -23.97
N GLN A 256 -25.26 -20.62 -23.30
CA GLN A 256 -25.37 -21.14 -21.95
C GLN A 256 -25.51 -20.03 -20.91
N LEU A 257 -24.78 -18.91 -21.07
CA LEU A 257 -24.88 -17.74 -20.19
C LEU A 257 -26.28 -17.12 -20.16
N GLN A 258 -27.03 -17.18 -21.27
CA GLN A 258 -28.43 -16.74 -21.30
C GLN A 258 -29.35 -17.51 -20.34
N LYS A 259 -28.95 -18.72 -19.92
CA LYS A 259 -29.68 -19.53 -18.94
C LYS A 259 -29.21 -19.27 -17.51
N ASP A 260 -27.94 -18.94 -17.33
CA ASP A 260 -27.28 -18.86 -16.02
C ASP A 260 -27.23 -17.44 -15.45
N ILE A 261 -27.30 -16.42 -16.30
CA ILE A 261 -27.23 -15.00 -15.91
C ILE A 261 -28.56 -14.30 -16.18
N ILE A 262 -29.05 -13.52 -15.21
CA ILE A 262 -30.25 -12.71 -15.41
C ILE A 262 -30.08 -11.74 -16.60
N PRO A 263 -31.09 -11.57 -17.47
CA PRO A 263 -30.95 -10.84 -18.73
C PRO A 263 -30.41 -9.40 -18.57
N ASN A 264 -30.76 -8.71 -17.48
CA ASN A 264 -30.31 -7.34 -17.25
C ASN A 264 -28.79 -7.27 -16.97
N ILE A 265 -28.22 -8.21 -16.21
CA ILE A 265 -26.77 -8.24 -15.96
C ILE A 265 -26.04 -8.64 -17.24
N LEU A 266 -26.49 -9.70 -17.91
CA LEU A 266 -25.87 -10.17 -19.15
C LEU A 266 -25.87 -9.10 -20.25
N LYS A 267 -26.87 -8.21 -20.28
CA LYS A 267 -26.95 -7.10 -21.22
C LYS A 267 -25.92 -5.99 -20.92
N GLN A 268 -25.58 -5.77 -19.65
CA GLN A 268 -24.69 -4.68 -19.23
C GLN A 268 -23.22 -5.13 -19.13
N THR A 269 -22.97 -6.41 -18.86
CA THR A 269 -21.62 -6.99 -18.82
C THR A 269 -21.21 -7.54 -20.19
N GLN A 270 -20.21 -6.93 -20.81
CA GLN A 270 -19.69 -7.40 -22.09
C GLN A 270 -18.81 -8.64 -21.91
N ILE A 271 -19.10 -9.72 -22.64
CA ILE A 271 -18.21 -10.89 -22.69
C ILE A 271 -17.34 -10.76 -23.95
N LYS A 272 -16.02 -10.87 -23.81
CA LYS A 272 -15.04 -10.74 -24.90
C LYS A 272 -13.97 -11.81 -24.82
N ILE A 273 -13.25 -12.01 -25.92
CA ILE A 273 -12.08 -12.89 -26.00
C ILE A 273 -10.82 -12.03 -25.95
N ALA A 274 -9.79 -12.47 -25.23
CA ALA A 274 -8.53 -11.77 -25.08
C ALA A 274 -7.83 -11.55 -26.44
N GLN A 275 -7.22 -10.38 -26.64
CA GLN A 275 -6.54 -10.02 -27.89
C GLN A 275 -5.05 -10.37 -27.88
N ASN A 276 -4.36 -10.17 -26.75
CA ASN A 276 -2.90 -10.26 -26.67
C ASN A 276 -2.40 -11.72 -26.60
N LEU A 277 -3.29 -12.66 -26.25
CA LEU A 277 -3.05 -14.10 -26.24
C LEU A 277 -1.70 -14.45 -25.55
N ASN A 278 -0.82 -15.14 -26.27
CA ASN A 278 0.47 -15.62 -25.79
C ASN A 278 1.48 -14.53 -25.40
N ASN A 279 1.21 -13.26 -25.70
CA ASN A 279 2.06 -12.13 -25.34
C ASN A 279 1.58 -11.39 -24.08
N ALA A 280 0.39 -11.74 -23.56
CA ALA A 280 -0.26 -10.99 -22.48
C ALA A 280 0.58 -10.96 -21.19
N GLY A 281 1.29 -12.05 -20.86
CA GLY A 281 2.19 -12.09 -19.69
C GLY A 281 3.28 -11.00 -19.74
N MET A 282 4.08 -10.95 -20.80
CA MET A 282 5.16 -9.96 -20.94
C MET A 282 4.64 -8.51 -21.03
N ILE A 283 3.56 -8.27 -21.78
CA ILE A 283 2.93 -6.93 -21.90
C ILE A 283 2.38 -6.49 -20.54
N GLY A 284 1.74 -7.41 -19.83
CA GLY A 284 1.18 -7.20 -18.51
C GLY A 284 2.22 -6.88 -17.45
N ALA A 285 3.33 -7.61 -17.46
CA ALA A 285 4.46 -7.36 -16.57
C ALA A 285 5.05 -5.96 -16.80
N LEU A 286 5.17 -5.53 -18.07
CA LEU A 286 5.57 -4.17 -18.39
C LEU A 286 4.56 -3.14 -17.88
N ARG A 287 3.26 -3.38 -18.07
CA ARG A 287 2.21 -2.50 -17.56
C ARG A 287 2.28 -2.38 -16.05
N HIS A 288 2.45 -3.50 -15.34
CA HIS A 288 2.64 -3.53 -13.89
C HIS A 288 3.85 -2.69 -13.48
N PHE A 289 5.01 -2.88 -14.13
CA PHE A 289 6.21 -2.10 -13.86
C PHE A 289 5.97 -0.59 -14.01
N ILE A 290 5.36 -0.15 -15.11
CA ILE A 290 5.07 1.27 -15.36
C ILE A 290 4.11 1.82 -14.31
N LEU A 291 3.11 1.04 -13.90
CA LEU A 291 2.18 1.43 -12.84
C LEU A 291 2.91 1.59 -11.50
N GLN A 292 3.74 0.63 -11.09
CA GLN A 292 4.53 0.74 -9.86
C GLN A 292 5.51 1.92 -9.91
N GLU A 293 6.15 2.15 -11.04
CA GLU A 293 7.01 3.30 -11.27
C GLU A 293 6.23 4.62 -11.12
N SER A 294 4.99 4.67 -11.61
CA SER A 294 4.11 5.84 -11.48
C SER A 294 3.58 6.05 -10.05
N LEU A 295 3.41 4.97 -9.29
CA LEU A 295 2.96 4.97 -7.88
C LEU A 295 4.07 5.39 -6.92
N GLN A 296 5.34 5.25 -7.31
CA GLN A 296 6.46 5.89 -6.62
C GLN A 296 6.52 7.35 -7.05
N PRO A 297 6.04 8.32 -6.24
CA PRO A 297 5.84 9.65 -6.78
C PRO A 297 7.18 10.39 -7.03
N LEU A 298 8.28 9.91 -6.42
CA LEU A 298 9.66 10.35 -6.68
C LEU A 298 10.14 9.90 -8.06
N LYS A 299 9.79 8.67 -8.48
CA LYS A 299 10.12 8.13 -9.80
C LYS A 299 9.21 8.69 -10.89
N SER A 300 7.93 8.93 -10.62
CA SER A 300 7.00 9.54 -11.59
C SER A 300 7.50 10.89 -12.15
N VAL A 301 7.97 11.80 -11.29
CA VAL A 301 8.49 13.11 -11.74
C VAL A 301 9.83 12.98 -12.46
N THR A 302 10.80 12.23 -11.93
CA THR A 302 12.10 12.04 -12.61
C THR A 302 11.93 11.31 -13.94
N THR A 303 11.11 10.26 -14.00
CA THR A 303 10.86 9.46 -15.19
C THR A 303 10.18 10.28 -16.29
N ILE A 304 9.19 11.11 -15.97
CA ILE A 304 8.57 12.02 -16.95
C ILE A 304 9.61 13.00 -17.52
N ILE A 305 10.51 13.52 -16.67
CA ILE A 305 11.59 14.42 -17.08
C ILE A 305 12.63 13.69 -17.97
N GLU A 306 13.07 12.50 -17.57
CA GLU A 306 14.08 11.70 -18.27
C GLU A 306 13.58 11.18 -19.62
N SER A 307 12.36 10.63 -19.67
CA SER A 307 11.73 10.12 -20.90
C SER A 307 11.55 11.21 -21.97
N ASN A 308 11.38 12.46 -21.56
CA ASN A 308 11.20 13.61 -22.46
C ASN A 308 12.45 14.48 -22.61
N LEU A 309 13.60 14.11 -22.04
CA LEU A 309 14.82 14.94 -22.04
C LEU A 309 15.27 15.35 -23.46
N HIS A 310 15.05 14.48 -24.44
CA HIS A 310 15.36 14.71 -25.86
C HIS A 310 14.46 15.76 -26.53
N LYS A 311 13.27 16.05 -25.97
CA LYS A 311 12.31 17.07 -26.47
C LYS A 311 12.53 18.45 -25.84
N LEU A 312 13.46 18.56 -24.89
CA LEU A 312 13.73 19.77 -24.13
C LEU A 312 14.85 20.60 -24.77
N THR A 313 14.70 21.92 -24.76
CA THR A 313 15.78 22.86 -25.14
C THR A 313 16.94 22.82 -24.14
N LYS A 314 18.12 23.34 -24.50
CA LYS A 314 19.29 23.38 -23.59
C LYS A 314 18.99 24.01 -22.22
N ARG A 315 18.15 25.06 -22.18
CA ARG A 315 17.75 25.71 -20.92
C ARG A 315 16.75 24.87 -20.12
N GLU A 316 15.82 24.19 -20.78
CA GLU A 316 14.89 23.24 -20.14
C GLU A 316 15.61 21.98 -19.63
N GLN A 317 16.68 21.53 -20.31
CA GLN A 317 17.52 20.43 -19.85
C GLN A 317 18.33 20.80 -18.59
N MET A 318 18.73 22.07 -18.41
CA MET A 318 19.31 22.53 -17.15
C MET A 318 18.29 22.47 -16.01
N ILE A 319 17.05 22.86 -16.28
CA ILE A 319 15.94 22.76 -15.32
C ILE A 319 15.69 21.30 -14.94
N ALA A 320 15.61 20.41 -15.93
CA ALA A 320 15.48 18.96 -15.75
C ALA A 320 16.58 18.39 -14.84
N LYS A 321 17.85 18.62 -15.17
CA LYS A 321 19.00 18.13 -14.39
C LYS A 321 18.98 18.65 -12.96
N TYR A 322 18.67 19.92 -12.78
CA TYR A 322 18.60 20.52 -11.45
C TYR A 322 17.50 19.88 -10.60
N ILE A 323 16.29 19.73 -11.15
CA ILE A 323 15.15 19.13 -10.44
C ILE A 323 15.46 17.68 -10.05
N ILE A 324 16.00 16.89 -10.98
CA ILE A 324 16.41 15.49 -10.70
C ILE A 324 17.43 15.43 -9.55
N GLN A 325 18.44 16.30 -9.56
CA GLN A 325 19.51 16.31 -8.56
C GLN A 325 19.08 16.89 -7.20
N ASN A 326 17.98 17.65 -7.13
CA ASN A 326 17.58 18.42 -5.94
C ASN A 326 16.13 18.17 -5.53
N MET A 327 15.58 16.99 -5.88
CA MET A 327 14.14 16.69 -5.80
C MET A 327 13.55 16.88 -4.40
N GLU A 328 14.31 16.62 -3.33
CA GLU A 328 13.87 16.83 -1.94
C GLU A 328 13.69 18.32 -1.59
N SER A 329 14.43 19.21 -2.25
CA SER A 329 14.40 20.65 -1.99
C SER A 329 13.41 21.42 -2.88
N VAL A 330 13.05 20.85 -4.03
CA VAL A 330 12.12 21.47 -5.00
C VAL A 330 10.74 21.76 -4.39
N PRO A 331 10.13 20.87 -3.56
CA PRO A 331 8.88 21.12 -2.83
C PRO A 331 8.85 22.40 -2.00
N ASN A 332 10.03 22.85 -1.55
CA ASN A 332 10.18 23.96 -0.61
C ASN A 332 10.61 25.26 -1.29
N LYS A 333 10.70 25.29 -2.63
CA LYS A 333 11.10 26.48 -3.39
C LYS A 333 9.92 27.05 -4.17
N THR A 334 9.79 28.37 -4.16
CA THR A 334 8.98 29.14 -5.10
C THR A 334 9.58 29.10 -6.51
N ILE A 335 8.79 29.42 -7.53
CA ILE A 335 9.29 29.47 -8.91
C ILE A 335 10.39 30.53 -9.08
N SER A 336 10.29 31.64 -8.34
CA SER A 336 11.28 32.72 -8.32
C SER A 336 12.61 32.30 -7.70
N GLU A 337 12.57 31.53 -6.62
CA GLU A 337 13.78 30.98 -5.99
C GLU A 337 14.46 29.96 -6.90
N LEU A 338 13.68 29.06 -7.51
CA LEU A 338 14.20 28.09 -8.47
C LEU A 338 14.80 28.77 -9.72
N SER A 339 14.11 29.81 -10.23
CA SER A 339 14.56 30.64 -11.35
C SER A 339 15.92 31.28 -11.08
N ARG A 340 16.09 31.89 -9.89
CA ARG A 340 17.35 32.49 -9.47
C ARG A 340 18.46 31.47 -9.32
N GLN A 341 18.16 30.30 -8.77
CA GLN A 341 19.15 29.27 -8.50
C GLN A 341 19.67 28.57 -9.76
N ILE A 342 18.81 28.37 -10.77
CA ILE A 342 19.17 27.75 -12.06
C ILE A 342 19.64 28.81 -13.09
N ASN A 343 19.45 30.09 -12.78
CA ASN A 343 19.70 31.22 -13.69
C ASN A 343 18.89 31.12 -15.00
N VAL A 344 17.58 30.90 -14.88
CA VAL A 344 16.64 30.79 -15.99
C VAL A 344 15.38 31.60 -15.69
N ALA A 345 14.80 32.29 -16.68
CA ALA A 345 13.58 33.07 -16.48
C ALA A 345 12.39 32.17 -16.05
N GLU A 346 11.53 32.65 -15.15
CA GLU A 346 10.35 31.92 -14.65
C GLU A 346 9.42 31.41 -15.77
N ALA A 347 9.27 32.18 -16.85
CA ALA A 347 8.50 31.78 -18.04
C ALA A 347 9.10 30.54 -18.74
N THR A 348 10.39 30.26 -18.56
CA THR A 348 11.05 29.05 -19.06
C THR A 348 10.70 27.83 -18.20
N ILE A 349 10.64 28.01 -16.87
CA ILE A 349 10.20 26.96 -15.93
C ILE A 349 8.71 26.63 -16.15
N THR A 350 7.88 27.64 -16.40
CA THR A 350 6.46 27.44 -16.71
C THR A 350 6.27 26.64 -18.00
N ARG A 351 6.99 27.02 -19.08
CA ARG A 351 6.96 26.26 -20.35
C ARG A 351 7.48 24.83 -20.20
N PHE A 352 8.53 24.63 -19.40
CA PHE A 352 9.03 23.31 -19.05
C PHE A 352 7.93 22.46 -18.39
N CYS A 353 7.23 23.01 -17.39
CA CYS A 353 6.15 22.29 -16.69
C CYS A 353 4.97 21.95 -17.61
N GLN A 354 4.60 22.87 -18.51
CA GLN A 354 3.54 22.64 -19.49
C GLN A 354 3.92 21.57 -20.52
N LYS A 355 5.16 21.63 -21.04
CA LYS A 355 5.66 20.69 -22.05
C LYS A 355 5.77 19.25 -21.53
N LEU A 356 5.99 19.08 -20.23
CA LEU A 356 6.04 17.78 -19.55
C LEU A 356 4.70 17.37 -18.92
N GLU A 357 3.60 18.05 -19.27
CA GLU A 357 2.25 17.73 -18.82
C GLU A 357 2.03 17.83 -17.29
N PHE A 358 2.98 18.42 -16.56
CA PHE A 358 2.77 18.80 -15.16
C PHE A 358 1.78 19.98 -15.02
N GLY A 359 1.60 20.75 -16.09
CA GLY A 359 0.68 21.89 -16.17
C GLY A 359 1.24 23.17 -15.55
N SER A 360 1.62 23.14 -14.27
CA SER A 360 2.20 24.30 -13.57
C SER A 360 3.35 23.91 -12.64
N TYR A 361 4.19 24.89 -12.30
CA TYR A 361 5.25 24.68 -11.32
C TYR A 361 4.71 24.29 -9.93
N ASN A 362 3.54 24.84 -9.53
CA ASN A 362 2.90 24.45 -8.28
C ASN A 362 2.45 22.99 -8.29
N LYS A 363 1.98 22.48 -9.43
CA LYS A 363 1.59 21.07 -9.57
C LYS A 363 2.81 20.15 -9.57
N LEU A 364 3.90 20.53 -10.25
CA LEU A 364 5.20 19.85 -10.13
C LEU A 364 5.70 19.80 -8.68
N ARG A 365 5.59 20.92 -7.95
CA ARG A 365 5.98 21.03 -6.54
C ARG A 365 5.13 20.13 -5.64
N LEU A 366 3.83 20.06 -5.90
CA LEU A 366 2.91 19.17 -5.19
C LEU A 366 3.25 17.70 -5.45
N LEU A 367 3.47 17.32 -6.71
CA LEU A 367 3.91 15.96 -7.09
C LEU A 367 5.24 15.60 -6.41
N ALA A 368 6.22 16.49 -6.42
CA ALA A 368 7.50 16.29 -5.72
C ALA A 368 7.36 16.25 -4.18
N LYS A 369 6.31 16.86 -3.63
CA LYS A 369 6.00 16.82 -2.19
C LYS A 369 5.33 15.51 -1.81
N GLU A 370 4.33 15.08 -2.58
CA GLU A 370 3.70 13.76 -2.47
C GLU A 370 4.75 12.66 -2.59
N ALA A 371 5.69 12.82 -3.52
CA ALA A 371 6.86 11.97 -3.72
C ALA A 371 7.75 11.81 -2.49
N SER A 372 7.97 12.91 -1.78
CA SER A 372 8.78 12.95 -0.55
C SER A 372 8.01 12.41 0.67
N VAL A 373 6.68 12.33 0.60
CA VAL A 373 5.79 11.83 1.66
C VAL A 373 5.53 10.33 1.49
N SER A 374 5.36 9.83 0.26
CA SER A 374 5.09 8.40 -0.01
C SER A 374 6.27 7.47 0.30
N THR A 375 7.51 7.97 0.37
CA THR A 375 8.65 7.23 0.95
C THR A 375 8.49 6.91 2.44
N ARG A 376 7.44 7.43 3.10
CA ARG A 376 7.09 7.12 4.50
C ARG A 376 5.78 6.34 4.65
N VAL A 377 5.12 5.93 3.55
CA VAL A 377 3.77 5.32 3.59
C VAL A 377 3.72 3.93 2.94
N TYR A 378 4.86 3.27 2.71
CA TYR A 378 4.88 1.92 2.13
C TYR A 378 5.72 0.91 2.92
N GLU A 379 5.70 0.97 4.25
CA GLU A 379 5.90 -0.22 5.09
C GLU A 379 4.54 -0.54 5.72
N PRO A 380 3.99 -1.77 5.55
CA PRO A 380 2.94 -2.22 6.45
C PRO A 380 3.70 -2.68 7.68
N ASN A 381 4.25 -1.72 8.43
CA ASN A 381 4.75 -2.07 9.74
C ASN A 381 3.55 -2.60 10.48
N ASP A 382 3.68 -3.83 10.96
CA ASP A 382 2.73 -4.50 11.83
C ASP A 382 2.17 -3.46 12.81
N LEU A 383 0.96 -2.93 12.53
CA LEU A 383 0.38 -1.80 13.26
C LEU A 383 0.07 -2.21 14.70
N ALA A 384 0.07 -3.52 14.98
CA ALA A 384 0.00 -4.13 16.30
C ALA A 384 1.38 -4.31 16.97
N SER A 385 2.49 -4.09 16.27
CA SER A 385 3.84 -4.12 16.84
C SER A 385 4.17 -2.84 17.59
N MET A 386 5.03 -2.95 18.60
CA MET A 386 5.57 -1.79 19.33
C MET A 386 6.21 -0.75 18.40
N ASN A 387 6.81 -1.20 17.29
CA ASN A 387 7.42 -0.30 16.31
C ASN A 387 6.37 0.45 15.49
N GLY A 388 5.29 -0.20 15.06
CA GLY A 388 4.18 0.46 14.36
C GLY A 388 3.50 1.53 15.21
N VAL A 389 3.26 1.25 16.50
CA VAL A 389 2.72 2.23 17.45
C VAL A 389 3.70 3.39 17.66
N LYS A 390 5.00 3.10 17.81
CA LYS A 390 6.04 4.14 17.93
C LYS A 390 6.10 5.04 16.70
N GLU A 391 6.04 4.48 15.51
CA GLU A 391 6.05 5.25 14.26
C GLU A 391 4.81 6.11 14.11
N THR A 392 3.66 5.60 14.53
CA THR A 392 2.40 6.34 14.60
C THR A 392 2.54 7.57 15.51
N TYR A 393 3.12 7.41 16.71
CA TYR A 393 3.40 8.54 17.60
C TYR A 393 4.40 9.53 17.00
N ILE A 394 5.47 9.06 16.34
CA ILE A 394 6.44 9.94 15.66
C ILE A 394 5.77 10.72 14.53
N MET A 395 4.89 10.09 13.76
CA MET A 395 4.13 10.74 12.69
C MET A 395 3.22 11.83 13.26
N LEU A 396 2.54 11.54 14.36
CA LEU A 396 1.67 12.47 15.05
C LEU A 396 2.44 13.70 15.57
N MET A 397 3.62 13.51 16.16
CA MET A 397 4.51 14.61 16.55
C MET A 397 4.94 15.46 15.35
N LYS A 398 5.29 14.82 14.23
CA LYS A 398 5.63 15.56 12.98
C LYS A 398 4.44 16.34 12.41
N LYS A 399 3.21 15.86 12.57
CA LYS A 399 2.00 16.61 12.16
C LYS A 399 1.81 17.86 13.02
N PHE A 400 2.17 17.84 14.31
CA PHE A 400 2.11 19.06 15.13
C PHE A 400 2.98 20.19 14.58
N ASP A 401 4.17 19.86 14.04
CA ASP A 401 5.07 20.86 13.45
C ASP A 401 4.46 21.58 12.24
N THR A 402 3.53 20.95 11.53
CA THR A 402 2.88 21.52 10.35
C THR A 402 1.64 22.36 10.66
N LEU A 403 1.08 22.27 11.88
CA LEU A 403 -0.13 23.01 12.27
C LEU A 403 0.12 24.51 12.52
N HIS A 404 1.38 24.95 12.55
CA HIS A 404 1.80 26.36 12.59
C HIS A 404 1.01 27.27 13.59
N GLN A 405 0.61 26.71 14.74
CA GLN A 405 -0.30 27.33 15.71
C GLN A 405 0.40 28.10 16.85
N LYS A 406 1.62 28.58 16.62
CA LYS A 406 2.45 29.26 17.63
C LYS A 406 1.75 30.49 18.23
N GLN A 407 1.02 31.26 17.41
CA GLN A 407 0.32 32.45 17.87
C GLN A 407 -0.83 32.11 18.83
N ALA A 408 -1.66 31.12 18.48
CA ALA A 408 -2.76 30.65 19.33
C ALA A 408 -2.24 30.10 20.66
N ILE A 409 -1.12 29.36 20.65
CA ILE A 409 -0.44 28.89 21.87
C ILE A 409 -0.01 30.06 22.75
N GLN A 410 0.60 31.10 22.18
CA GLN A 410 1.04 32.27 22.95
C GLN A 410 -0.15 33.07 23.51
N GLN A 411 -1.23 33.22 22.73
CA GLN A 411 -2.47 33.84 23.19
C GLN A 411 -3.04 33.07 24.38
N LEU A 412 -3.12 31.74 24.30
CA LEU A 412 -3.61 30.93 25.41
C LEU A 412 -2.72 31.05 26.65
N LYS A 413 -1.39 31.01 26.49
CA LYS A 413 -0.44 31.22 27.60
C LYS A 413 -0.66 32.55 28.30
N GLN A 414 -0.89 33.63 27.53
CA GLN A 414 -1.14 34.96 28.07
C GLN A 414 -2.48 35.03 28.83
N GLN A 415 -3.53 34.40 28.31
CA GLN A 415 -4.82 34.34 29.00
C GLN A 415 -4.69 33.52 30.30
N LEU A 416 -4.07 32.34 30.25
CA LEU A 416 -3.85 31.49 31.43
C LEU A 416 -2.96 32.16 32.49
N SER A 417 -2.01 33.03 32.09
CA SER A 417 -1.14 33.73 33.04
C SER A 417 -1.86 34.80 33.86
N THR A 418 -3.05 35.24 33.46
CA THR A 418 -3.91 36.19 34.19
C THR A 418 -5.24 35.59 34.66
N ALA A 419 -5.59 34.39 34.18
CA ALA A 419 -6.77 33.63 34.59
C ALA A 419 -6.86 33.39 36.09
N LYS A 420 -8.01 33.66 36.70
CA LYS A 420 -8.32 33.21 38.06
C LYS A 420 -9.05 31.86 38.05
N LYS A 421 -9.86 31.65 37.02
CA LYS A 421 -10.81 30.53 36.92
C LYS A 421 -10.84 29.96 35.50
N VAL A 422 -10.73 28.64 35.39
CA VAL A 422 -10.78 27.91 34.11
C VAL A 422 -11.80 26.78 34.21
N TYR A 423 -12.73 26.72 33.26
CA TYR A 423 -13.67 25.61 33.10
C TYR A 423 -13.30 24.79 31.87
N LEU A 424 -13.16 23.48 32.07
CA LEU A 424 -12.77 22.51 31.06
C LEU A 424 -13.97 21.62 30.74
N TYR A 425 -14.33 21.53 29.48
CA TYR A 425 -15.48 20.77 28.99
C TYR A 425 -15.02 19.74 27.97
N GLY A 426 -15.33 18.47 28.18
CA GLY A 426 -14.98 17.41 27.23
C GLY A 426 -16.01 16.29 27.22
N GLY A 427 -16.26 15.72 26.03
CA GLY A 427 -17.00 14.47 25.87
C GLY A 427 -16.05 13.29 25.64
N ASP A 428 -16.53 12.08 25.88
CA ASP A 428 -15.85 10.81 25.55
C ASP A 428 -14.42 10.71 26.13
N GLU A 429 -13.46 10.22 25.36
CA GLU A 429 -12.08 9.91 25.78
C GLU A 429 -11.27 11.17 26.17
N LEU A 430 -11.54 12.32 25.54
CA LEU A 430 -10.82 13.56 25.83
C LEU A 430 -11.18 14.18 27.19
N PHE A 431 -12.27 13.76 27.82
CA PHE A 431 -12.60 14.18 29.19
C PHE A 431 -11.48 13.81 30.18
N LEU A 432 -10.85 12.64 30.01
CA LEU A 432 -9.75 12.21 30.88
C LEU A 432 -8.55 13.17 30.81
N VAL A 433 -8.30 13.74 29.63
CA VAL A 433 -7.26 14.77 29.45
C VAL A 433 -7.63 16.06 30.17
N ALA A 434 -8.90 16.49 30.07
CA ALA A 434 -9.39 17.66 30.78
C ALA A 434 -9.23 17.49 32.30
N GLU A 435 -9.54 16.30 32.83
CA GLU A 435 -9.39 15.94 34.24
C GLU A 435 -7.93 16.03 34.71
N GLN A 436 -6.99 15.52 33.92
CA GLN A 436 -5.56 15.63 34.22
C GLN A 436 -5.04 17.07 34.13
N LEU A 437 -5.51 17.84 33.13
CA LEU A 437 -5.15 19.23 32.96
C LEU A 437 -5.61 20.09 34.15
N LYS A 438 -6.78 19.80 34.74
CA LYS A 438 -7.29 20.46 35.95
C LYS A 438 -6.21 20.53 37.03
N TYR A 439 -5.58 19.39 37.34
CA TYR A 439 -4.55 19.32 38.37
C TYR A 439 -3.26 20.08 37.98
N LYS A 440 -2.88 20.09 36.70
CA LYS A 440 -1.74 20.89 36.22
C LYS A 440 -2.00 22.40 36.37
N LEU A 441 -3.22 22.86 36.06
CA LEU A 441 -3.62 24.26 36.24
C LEU A 441 -3.69 24.66 37.72
N MET A 442 -4.20 23.78 38.59
CA MET A 442 -4.24 24.01 40.04
C MET A 442 -2.84 24.16 40.64
N LYS A 443 -1.85 23.38 40.16
CA LYS A 443 -0.44 23.55 40.57
C LYS A 443 0.14 24.92 40.19
N LEU A 444 -0.43 25.58 39.17
CA LEU A 444 -0.08 26.94 38.77
C LEU A 444 -0.90 28.01 39.50
N GLY A 445 -1.69 27.63 40.52
CA GLY A 445 -2.54 28.53 41.29
C GLY A 445 -3.81 28.99 40.56
N ILE A 446 -4.22 28.29 39.51
CA ILE A 446 -5.45 28.59 38.76
C ILE A 446 -6.58 27.69 39.27
N GLN A 447 -7.72 28.27 39.63
CA GLN A 447 -8.89 27.48 40.01
C GLN A 447 -9.47 26.81 38.76
N ALA A 448 -9.41 25.48 38.68
CA ALA A 448 -9.88 24.71 37.54
C ALA A 448 -11.02 23.76 37.92
N SER A 449 -12.00 23.60 37.04
CA SER A 449 -13.09 22.62 37.18
C SER A 449 -13.41 21.98 35.83
N THR A 450 -13.89 20.75 35.88
CA THR A 450 -14.13 19.88 34.72
C THR A 450 -15.57 19.40 34.73
N PHE A 451 -16.16 19.25 33.55
CA PHE A 451 -17.54 18.84 33.38
C PHE A 451 -17.64 17.92 32.16
N SER A 452 -18.25 16.74 32.30
CA SER A 452 -18.32 15.72 31.24
C SER A 452 -19.72 15.44 30.73
N THR A 453 -20.72 15.56 31.61
CA THR A 453 -22.10 15.24 31.24
C THR A 453 -22.87 16.48 30.83
N SER A 454 -23.84 16.35 29.92
CA SER A 454 -24.67 17.47 29.45
C SER A 454 -25.31 18.24 30.61
N PHE A 455 -25.76 17.52 31.66
CA PHE A 455 -26.33 18.12 32.87
C PHE A 455 -25.31 18.96 33.65
N GLU A 456 -24.10 18.44 33.89
CA GLU A 456 -23.02 19.20 34.55
C GLU A 456 -22.63 20.44 33.75
N MET A 457 -22.52 20.29 32.42
CA MET A 457 -22.20 21.40 31.52
C MET A 457 -23.28 22.50 31.59
N GLU A 458 -24.55 22.11 31.60
CA GLU A 458 -25.67 23.05 31.72
C GLU A 458 -25.72 23.75 33.08
N MET A 459 -25.52 23.02 34.18
CA MET A 459 -25.50 23.60 35.52
C MET A 459 -24.33 24.58 35.70
N SER A 460 -23.14 24.22 35.23
CA SER A 460 -21.95 25.07 35.31
C SER A 460 -22.09 26.38 34.50
N ALA A 461 -22.90 26.38 33.42
CA ALA A 461 -23.11 27.53 32.56
C ALA A 461 -23.64 28.77 33.31
N HIS A 462 -24.42 28.56 34.39
CA HIS A 462 -24.96 29.64 35.22
C HIS A 462 -23.88 30.39 36.03
N SER A 463 -22.70 29.79 36.17
CA SER A 463 -21.56 30.35 36.92
C SER A 463 -20.47 30.92 36.01
N LEU A 464 -20.74 31.05 34.70
CA LEU A 464 -19.86 31.66 33.73
C LEU A 464 -19.86 33.18 33.89
N THR A 465 -18.66 33.76 33.91
CA THR A 465 -18.43 35.20 34.01
C THR A 465 -17.32 35.61 33.03
N PRO A 466 -17.20 36.88 32.64
CA PRO A 466 -16.13 37.33 31.76
C PRO A 466 -14.70 37.04 32.26
N GLU A 467 -14.52 36.81 33.57
CA GLU A 467 -13.22 36.41 34.15
C GLU A 467 -12.91 34.91 34.02
N THR A 468 -13.86 34.11 33.52
CA THR A 468 -13.71 32.66 33.34
C THR A 468 -13.17 32.35 31.95
N ILE A 469 -12.11 31.56 31.88
CA ILE A 469 -11.67 30.94 30.62
C ILE A 469 -12.39 29.62 30.45
N VAL A 470 -12.94 29.39 29.27
CA VAL A 470 -13.65 28.16 28.92
C VAL A 470 -12.86 27.41 27.85
N ILE A 471 -12.50 26.16 28.12
CA ILE A 471 -11.79 25.29 27.18
C ILE A 471 -12.67 24.08 26.83
N GLY A 472 -13.04 23.96 25.56
CA GLY A 472 -13.80 22.84 25.02
C GLY A 472 -12.91 21.84 24.28
N PHE A 473 -13.02 20.56 24.63
CA PHE A 473 -12.31 19.44 24.01
C PHE A 473 -13.27 18.63 23.13
N THR A 474 -12.95 18.52 21.84
CA THR A 474 -13.73 17.69 20.92
C THR A 474 -12.86 17.24 19.75
N ALA A 475 -12.65 15.92 19.61
CA ALA A 475 -11.77 15.39 18.57
C ALA A 475 -12.23 15.83 17.18
N THR A 476 -13.52 15.69 16.88
CA THR A 476 -14.11 16.03 15.57
C THR A 476 -14.50 17.49 15.43
N GLY A 477 -14.76 18.20 16.54
CA GLY A 477 -15.27 19.56 16.51
C GLY A 477 -16.80 19.68 16.48
N TYR A 478 -17.52 18.55 16.48
CA TYR A 478 -18.98 18.48 16.35
C TYR A 478 -19.70 17.95 17.59
N THR A 479 -19.00 17.72 18.70
CA THR A 479 -19.63 17.25 19.94
C THR A 479 -20.65 18.27 20.44
N THR A 480 -21.95 17.96 20.34
CA THR A 480 -23.07 18.89 20.52
C THR A 480 -23.01 19.65 21.84
N ASP A 481 -22.71 18.96 22.95
CA ASP A 481 -22.67 19.58 24.28
C ASP A 481 -21.50 20.57 24.41
N VAL A 482 -20.33 20.21 23.86
CA VAL A 482 -19.12 21.06 23.86
C VAL A 482 -19.34 22.30 22.97
N VAL A 483 -19.93 22.13 21.79
CA VAL A 483 -20.28 23.24 20.89
C VAL A 483 -21.29 24.17 21.58
N THR A 484 -22.30 23.60 22.24
CA THR A 484 -23.34 24.38 22.93
C THR A 484 -22.76 25.21 24.07
N ILE A 485 -21.88 24.63 24.89
CA ILE A 485 -21.29 25.35 26.03
C ILE A 485 -20.31 26.43 25.59
N LEU A 486 -19.53 26.21 24.52
CA LEU A 486 -18.69 27.26 23.91
C LEU A 486 -19.53 28.45 23.44
N GLY A 487 -20.67 28.19 22.80
CA GLY A 487 -21.62 29.23 22.40
C GLY A 487 -22.22 30.00 23.58
N LYS A 488 -22.56 29.32 24.68
CA LYS A 488 -23.02 29.97 25.93
C LYS A 488 -21.92 30.83 26.57
N ALA A 489 -20.68 30.34 26.59
CA ALA A 489 -19.53 31.06 27.12
C ALA A 489 -19.22 32.36 26.34
N ASN A 490 -19.29 32.32 25.01
CA ASN A 490 -19.18 33.52 24.17
C ASN A 490 -20.23 34.57 24.53
N LYS A 491 -21.49 34.16 24.70
CA LYS A 491 -22.58 35.09 25.09
C LYS A 491 -22.37 35.70 26.49
N ALA A 492 -21.72 34.96 27.38
CA ALA A 492 -21.35 35.43 28.72
C ALA A 492 -20.07 36.30 28.74
N GLY A 493 -19.42 36.51 27.59
CA GLY A 493 -18.19 37.30 27.48
C GLY A 493 -16.94 36.61 28.02
N CYS A 494 -16.97 35.28 28.16
CA CYS A 494 -15.80 34.48 28.53
C CYS A 494 -14.81 34.39 27.37
N VAL A 495 -13.52 34.21 27.69
CA VAL A 495 -12.52 33.79 26.70
C VAL A 495 -12.75 32.32 26.39
N THR A 496 -13.00 31.99 25.12
CA THR A 496 -13.28 30.62 24.67
C THR A 496 -12.13 30.01 23.90
N VAL A 497 -11.82 28.76 24.24
CA VAL A 497 -10.73 27.98 23.64
C VAL A 497 -11.30 26.67 23.11
N GLY A 498 -11.10 26.38 21.84
CA GLY A 498 -11.55 25.17 21.19
C GLY A 498 -10.37 24.28 20.84
N ILE A 499 -10.41 23.01 21.25
CA ILE A 499 -9.41 22.01 20.92
C ILE A 499 -10.04 20.94 20.06
N THR A 500 -9.59 20.85 18.82
CA THR A 500 -10.19 19.97 17.81
C THR A 500 -9.21 19.60 16.71
N SER A 501 -9.49 18.53 15.96
CA SER A 501 -8.71 18.20 14.76
C SER A 501 -9.15 18.95 13.51
N GLN A 502 -10.36 19.53 13.52
CA GLN A 502 -10.96 20.13 12.34
C GLN A 502 -11.06 21.64 12.47
N LYS A 503 -10.33 22.36 11.61
CA LYS A 503 -10.25 23.82 11.62
C LYS A 503 -11.57 24.51 11.29
N ASP A 504 -12.38 23.88 10.44
CA ASP A 504 -13.64 24.45 9.94
C ASP A 504 -14.86 23.86 10.66
N SER A 505 -14.68 23.43 11.92
CA SER A 505 -15.74 22.83 12.73
C SER A 505 -16.50 23.86 13.57
N PRO A 506 -17.75 23.57 13.98
CA PRO A 506 -18.53 24.47 14.83
C PRO A 506 -17.81 24.86 16.13
N ALA A 507 -17.06 23.94 16.75
CA ALA A 507 -16.27 24.24 17.94
C ALA A 507 -15.11 25.20 17.66
N ALA A 508 -14.47 25.08 16.49
CA ALA A 508 -13.40 25.99 16.07
C ALA A 508 -13.93 27.39 15.75
N GLU A 509 -15.08 27.49 15.08
CA GLU A 509 -15.73 28.77 14.76
C GLU A 509 -16.19 29.54 16.01
N LEU A 510 -16.67 28.81 17.02
CA LEU A 510 -17.10 29.39 18.30
C LEU A 510 -15.93 29.71 19.23
N ALA A 511 -14.71 29.25 18.96
CA ALA A 511 -13.57 29.51 19.83
C ALA A 511 -12.86 30.81 19.45
N GLU A 512 -12.65 31.70 20.42
CA GLU A 512 -11.74 32.85 20.24
C GLU A 512 -10.30 32.37 19.98
N ILE A 513 -9.88 31.32 20.68
CA ILE A 513 -8.58 30.68 20.49
C ILE A 513 -8.80 29.22 20.05
N CYS A 514 -8.59 28.93 18.78
CA CYS A 514 -8.65 27.57 18.26
C CYS A 514 -7.25 26.93 18.26
N LEU A 515 -7.10 25.78 18.90
CA LEU A 515 -5.90 24.94 18.86
C LEU A 515 -6.22 23.61 18.18
N LEU A 516 -5.41 23.26 17.19
CA LEU A 516 -5.56 22.05 16.41
C LEU A 516 -4.75 20.90 17.02
N ILE A 517 -5.38 19.74 17.13
CA ILE A 517 -4.73 18.47 17.45
C ILE A 517 -4.80 17.52 16.23
N PRO A 518 -3.73 16.83 15.84
CA PRO A 518 -3.82 15.88 14.73
C PRO A 518 -4.80 14.74 15.03
N ALA A 519 -5.66 14.40 14.07
CA ALA A 519 -6.40 13.14 14.05
C ALA A 519 -5.82 12.19 12.98
N MET A 520 -6.01 10.89 13.17
CA MET A 520 -5.86 9.90 12.09
C MET A 520 -7.24 9.68 11.46
N GLU A 521 -7.36 9.97 10.16
CA GLU A 521 -8.53 9.59 9.38
C GLU A 521 -8.29 8.21 8.76
N GLY A 522 -9.30 7.34 8.82
CA GLY A 522 -9.34 6.10 8.03
C GLY A 522 -8.71 4.86 8.66
N ILE A 523 -8.47 4.83 9.98
CA ILE A 523 -8.17 3.59 10.69
C ILE A 523 -9.29 3.37 11.70
N GLU A 524 -10.09 2.31 11.52
CA GLU A 524 -10.95 1.77 12.56
C GLU A 524 -10.05 1.28 13.71
N VAL A 525 -9.72 2.18 14.63
CA VAL A 525 -9.23 1.80 15.95
C VAL A 525 -10.06 2.59 16.95
N GLU A 526 -11.25 2.07 17.26
CA GLU A 526 -12.10 2.49 18.39
C GLU A 526 -11.42 2.28 19.77
N SER A 527 -10.08 2.22 19.82
CA SER A 527 -9.26 1.97 21.01
C SER A 527 -7.92 2.71 21.03
N SER A 528 -7.69 3.71 20.15
CA SER A 528 -6.39 4.40 20.08
C SER A 528 -6.36 5.68 20.94
N SER A 529 -5.45 5.76 21.91
CA SER A 529 -5.27 6.95 22.79
C SER A 529 -4.60 8.16 22.10
N MET A 530 -4.74 8.29 20.78
CA MET A 530 -3.98 9.23 19.96
C MET A 530 -4.49 10.67 20.10
N GLY A 531 -5.79 10.85 20.26
CA GLY A 531 -6.39 12.15 20.55
C GLY A 531 -5.90 12.69 21.89
N GLU A 532 -5.83 11.82 22.90
CA GLU A 532 -5.39 12.17 24.24
C GLU A 532 -3.90 12.53 24.26
N VAL A 533 -3.05 11.72 23.63
CA VAL A 533 -1.61 11.99 23.54
C VAL A 533 -1.35 13.32 22.81
N SER A 534 -2.12 13.62 21.77
CA SER A 534 -2.06 14.91 21.08
C SER A 534 -2.39 16.07 22.02
N ALA A 535 -3.50 15.96 22.74
CA ALA A 535 -3.92 17.00 23.66
C ALA A 535 -2.94 17.16 24.83
N TYR A 536 -2.39 16.07 25.39
CA TYR A 536 -1.35 16.12 26.42
C TYR A 536 -0.09 16.85 25.94
N TYR A 537 0.41 16.49 24.76
CA TYR A 537 1.58 17.12 24.17
C TYR A 537 1.36 18.63 23.99
N LEU A 538 0.22 19.01 23.41
CA LEU A 538 -0.15 20.41 23.23
C LEU A 538 -0.16 21.18 24.57
N PHE A 539 -0.76 20.61 25.61
CA PHE A 539 -0.80 21.27 26.92
C PHE A 539 0.53 21.31 27.63
N ASP A 540 1.39 20.30 27.45
CA ASP A 540 2.76 20.40 27.94
C ASP A 540 3.48 21.55 27.24
N VAL A 541 3.32 21.74 25.93
CA VAL A 541 3.87 22.91 25.22
C VAL A 541 3.27 24.23 25.74
N VAL A 542 1.96 24.29 25.99
CA VAL A 542 1.29 25.50 26.53
C VAL A 542 1.80 25.81 27.94
N LEU A 543 1.83 24.84 28.84
CA LEU A 543 2.18 25.05 30.25
C LEU A 543 3.69 25.09 30.50
N ASN A 544 4.52 24.58 29.57
CA ASN A 544 5.97 24.59 29.73
C ASN A 544 6.49 26.03 29.90
N GLY A 545 7.35 26.20 30.91
CA GLY A 545 7.95 27.48 31.26
C GLY A 545 7.01 28.48 31.91
N MET A 546 5.74 28.13 32.16
CA MET A 546 4.83 29.00 32.92
C MET A 546 5.17 28.94 34.41
N THR A 547 5.50 30.08 34.99
CA THR A 547 5.60 30.27 36.44
C THR A 547 4.69 31.41 36.86
N ARG A 548 3.82 31.16 37.83
CA ARG A 548 3.03 32.20 38.52
C ARG A 548 3.65 32.41 39.89
N GLY A 549 4.16 33.63 40.11
CA GLY A 549 4.98 33.96 41.26
C GLY A 549 4.29 33.69 42.60
N GLY A 550 4.90 32.80 43.37
CA GLY A 550 4.61 32.51 44.76
C GLY A 550 5.73 31.74 45.46
N GLN A 551 6.97 31.78 44.95
CA GLN A 551 8.20 31.54 45.70
C GLN A 551 9.36 32.18 44.93
N ALA A 552 9.87 33.27 45.51
CA ALA A 552 11.07 33.93 45.05
C ALA A 552 12.27 32.99 45.18
N ALA A 553 13.21 33.13 44.24
CA ALA A 553 14.56 32.63 44.36
C ALA A 553 15.16 33.06 45.72
N GLY A 554 15.56 32.08 46.52
CA GLY A 554 16.24 32.28 47.79
C GLY A 554 16.92 31.00 48.24
N SER A 555 18.26 31.02 48.21
CA SER A 555 19.20 30.05 48.78
C SER A 555 19.43 28.71 48.03
N ARG A 556 20.40 28.72 47.13
CA ARG A 556 21.61 27.85 47.19
C ARG A 556 22.67 28.39 46.23
N THR A 557 23.19 29.57 46.55
CA THR A 557 24.58 29.92 46.27
C THR A 557 25.43 29.28 47.36
N GLY A 558 26.33 28.39 46.97
CA GLY A 558 27.31 27.81 47.86
C GLY A 558 28.26 26.88 47.11
N LEU A 559 29.45 27.43 46.81
CA LEU A 559 30.73 26.74 46.57
C LEU A 559 30.91 26.13 45.16
N VAL A 560 31.94 26.41 44.34
CA VAL A 560 33.22 27.14 44.41
C VAL A 560 33.64 27.45 42.95
N GLU A 561 34.11 28.68 42.68
CA GLU A 561 34.99 29.02 41.55
C GLU A 561 36.46 28.80 41.95
N ASP A 562 37.29 28.53 40.94
CA ASP A 562 38.76 28.61 40.90
C ASP A 562 39.63 27.49 41.48
N ALA A 563 40.26 26.75 40.56
CA ALA A 563 41.72 26.67 40.49
C ALA A 563 42.18 26.43 39.04
N SER A 564 42.77 27.46 38.45
CA SER A 564 43.52 27.42 37.20
C SER A 564 44.92 26.79 37.38
N ALA A 565 45.38 26.16 36.29
CA ALA A 565 46.77 26.08 35.83
C ALA A 565 47.78 25.13 36.53
N GLY A 566 48.25 24.16 35.73
CA GLY A 566 49.68 24.08 35.40
C GLY A 566 50.48 22.89 35.96
N SER A 567 51.00 22.08 35.02
CA SER A 567 52.26 21.30 35.03
C SER A 567 52.01 19.84 34.59
N SER A 568 52.16 19.50 33.31
CA SER A 568 53.42 19.17 32.61
C SER A 568 54.06 17.84 33.01
N GLU A 569 54.18 16.99 31.99
CA GLU A 569 55.28 16.05 31.69
C GLU A 569 55.27 14.59 32.16
N ALA A 570 55.79 13.80 31.21
CA ALA A 570 56.25 12.41 31.22
C ALA A 570 55.14 11.34 31.28
N GLY A 571 55.02 10.41 30.33
CA GLY A 571 56.00 9.91 29.38
C GLY A 571 56.11 8.39 29.52
N SER A 572 55.95 7.71 28.39
CA SER A 572 56.44 6.36 28.09
C SER A 572 55.46 5.16 28.20
N LYS A 573 55.30 4.54 27.01
CA LYS A 573 55.40 3.11 26.71
C LYS A 573 54.39 2.17 27.38
N ALA A 574 53.55 1.51 26.58
CA ALA A 574 53.93 0.30 25.85
C ALA A 574 52.75 -0.29 25.06
N SER A 575 53.06 -0.78 23.87
CA SER A 575 52.24 -1.66 23.05
C SER A 575 52.25 -3.09 23.59
N SER A 576 51.11 -3.78 23.60
CA SER A 576 51.05 -5.20 23.18
C SER A 576 49.62 -5.75 23.11
N LYS A 577 49.28 -6.23 21.92
CA LYS A 577 48.57 -7.47 21.59
C LYS A 577 47.51 -8.04 22.56
N ALA A 578 46.29 -8.05 22.03
CA ALA A 578 45.45 -9.23 21.74
C ALA A 578 44.95 -10.16 22.86
N SER A 579 43.69 -10.54 22.62
CA SER A 579 42.96 -11.79 22.88
C SER A 579 42.25 -12.01 24.23
N SER A 580 40.92 -12.14 24.06
CA SER A 580 39.99 -13.10 24.70
C SER A 580 39.87 -13.12 26.21
N VAL A 581 38.69 -12.73 26.72
CA VAL A 581 37.87 -13.58 27.61
C VAL A 581 36.39 -13.21 27.37
N VAL A 582 35.61 -14.17 26.90
CA VAL A 582 34.16 -14.27 27.08
C VAL A 582 33.97 -15.56 27.85
N ASP A 583 33.50 -15.47 29.09
CA ASP A 583 32.92 -16.57 29.87
C ASP A 583 31.53 -16.04 30.31
N GLN A 584 30.41 -16.71 30.00
CA GLN A 584 29.90 -17.97 30.60
C GLN A 584 29.67 -17.82 32.12
N GLU A 585 28.61 -18.26 32.77
CA GLU A 585 27.57 -19.29 32.61
C GLU A 585 26.52 -18.97 33.71
N GLY A 586 25.31 -19.53 33.84
CA GLY A 586 24.73 -20.79 33.38
C GLY A 586 23.41 -21.04 34.13
N ILE A 587 22.93 -22.30 34.05
CA ILE A 587 21.93 -23.07 34.82
C ILE A 587 21.32 -24.05 33.78
N SER A 588 21.91 -25.21 33.49
CA SER A 588 22.04 -26.49 34.22
C SER A 588 20.82 -27.43 34.08
N GLU A 589 21.03 -28.55 33.36
CA GLU A 589 20.26 -29.80 33.46
C GLU A 589 21.08 -30.84 34.24
N ASN A 590 20.45 -31.61 35.14
CA ASN A 590 20.39 -33.07 35.05
C ASN A 590 19.69 -33.74 36.24
N GLY A 591 18.84 -34.71 35.90
CA GLY A 591 18.76 -36.01 36.58
C GLY A 591 17.54 -36.26 37.48
N LEU A 592 16.63 -37.14 37.03
CA LEU A 592 16.36 -38.42 37.72
C LEU A 592 15.45 -39.33 36.88
N ALA A 593 15.79 -40.61 36.85
CA ALA A 593 15.09 -41.71 36.20
C ALA A 593 13.85 -42.17 36.99
N ALA A 594 12.85 -42.74 36.29
CA ALA A 594 12.31 -44.09 36.52
C ALA A 594 10.84 -44.27 36.04
N ASN A 595 10.65 -45.27 35.19
CA ASN A 595 9.60 -46.32 35.23
C ASN A 595 8.10 -46.03 34.96
N LEU A 596 7.55 -46.94 34.14
CA LEU A 596 6.15 -47.41 34.01
C LEU A 596 5.18 -46.42 33.33
N GLY A 597 4.33 -46.75 32.37
CA GLY A 597 3.91 -48.01 31.76
C GLY A 597 2.54 -47.76 31.09
N ALA A 598 2.36 -48.29 29.87
CA ALA A 598 1.12 -48.76 29.23
C ALA A 598 -0.18 -47.89 29.10
N SER A 599 -0.89 -48.19 28.00
CA SER A 599 -2.27 -47.85 27.57
C SER A 599 -2.47 -46.44 27.00
N ALA A 600 -2.89 -46.23 25.75
CA ALA A 600 -4.03 -46.72 24.95
C ALA A 600 -5.39 -46.15 25.39
N ASP A 601 -6.25 -45.94 24.38
CA ASP A 601 -7.64 -45.44 24.39
C ASP A 601 -7.82 -43.92 24.57
N GLU A 602 -8.33 -43.17 23.59
CA GLU A 602 -9.64 -43.18 22.87
C GLU A 602 -10.46 -41.95 23.29
N ASN A 603 -11.04 -41.32 22.27
CA ASN A 603 -12.39 -40.75 22.24
C ASN A 603 -12.73 -39.34 22.81
N LYS A 604 -13.50 -38.65 21.94
CA LYS A 604 -14.54 -37.62 22.15
C LYS A 604 -14.06 -36.18 22.38
N VAL A 605 -14.24 -35.28 21.39
CA VAL A 605 -15.48 -34.61 20.94
C VAL A 605 -16.18 -33.84 22.08
N VAL A 606 -16.37 -32.53 21.85
CA VAL A 606 -17.59 -31.70 22.09
C VAL A 606 -17.23 -30.31 22.70
N LEU A 607 -17.45 -29.27 21.87
CA LEU A 607 -18.02 -27.90 22.09
C LEU A 607 -17.38 -27.01 23.18
N PHE A 608 -17.31 -25.67 23.13
CA PHE A 608 -18.10 -24.54 22.60
C PHE A 608 -17.08 -23.37 22.41
N ASP A 609 -17.27 -22.24 21.73
CA ASP A 609 -18.38 -21.47 21.12
C ASP A 609 -17.81 -20.68 19.94
#